data_AF-A0A117K9V8-F1
#
_entry.id   AF-A0A117K9V8-F1
#
_cell.length_a   1.000
_cell.length_b   1.000
_cell.length_c   1.000
_cell.angle_alpha   90.00
_cell.angle_beta   90.00
_cell.angle_gamma   90.00
#
_symmetry.space_group_name_H-M   'P 1'
#
loop_
_entity.id
_entity.type
_entity.pdbx_description
1 polymer ?
#
loop_
_entity_poly.entity_id
_entity_poly.type
_entity_poly.pdbx_seq_one_letter_code
_entity_poly.pdbx_strand_id
1 'polypeptide(L)'
;MKNLTVLFLFSALLSCSQKYDGEVHFKSCKVRYDVIDEKKEKQLYGQNMIGNQWRSESARQELALCLCEKYLQNRDEEIKEKILEIYNADMDYFHRRKSFKRNDFDSILVNRKEIFDYRILIE
;
A
#
# COMPACT_ATOMS: atom_id res chain seq x y z
N MET A 1 10.06 -18.31 54.91
CA MET A 1 10.87 -17.35 54.11
C MET A 1 10.62 -17.60 52.64
N LYS A 2 10.08 -16.57 51.97
CA LYS A 2 10.09 -16.30 50.52
C LYS A 2 9.58 -17.39 49.57
N ASN A 3 8.28 -17.30 49.31
CA ASN A 3 7.69 -17.54 47.99
C ASN A 3 8.56 -16.88 46.91
N LEU A 4 9.10 -17.65 45.98
CA LEU A 4 9.79 -17.13 44.80
C LEU A 4 8.99 -17.49 43.55
N THR A 5 7.78 -16.94 43.47
CA THR A 5 6.92 -16.98 42.29
C THR A 5 7.43 -15.94 41.28
N VAL A 6 8.54 -16.20 40.59
CA VAL A 6 8.93 -15.38 39.43
C VAL A 6 9.65 -16.26 38.43
N LEU A 7 8.92 -16.75 37.43
CA LEU A 7 9.39 -16.79 36.05
C LEU A 7 8.17 -16.89 35.13
N PHE A 8 7.41 -15.80 35.04
CA PHE A 8 6.67 -15.50 33.82
C PHE A 8 7.74 -15.23 32.75
N LEU A 9 8.27 -16.30 32.18
CA LEU A 9 9.01 -16.24 30.93
C LEU A 9 8.01 -15.74 29.91
N PHE A 10 8.12 -14.44 29.65
CA PHE A 10 7.84 -13.78 28.39
C PHE A 10 8.36 -14.66 27.24
N SER A 11 7.61 -15.69 26.86
CA SER A 11 7.50 -16.08 25.48
C SER A 11 6.70 -14.98 24.80
N ALA A 12 7.38 -13.85 24.59
CA ALA A 12 7.04 -12.96 23.50
C ALA A 12 6.85 -13.87 22.30
N LEU A 13 5.60 -14.13 21.96
CA LEU A 13 5.22 -14.70 20.69
C LEU A 13 5.89 -13.77 19.68
N LEU A 14 6.99 -14.24 19.12
CA LEU A 14 7.60 -13.70 17.91
C LEU A 14 6.54 -13.83 16.83
N SER A 15 5.53 -12.96 16.87
CA SER A 15 4.71 -12.70 15.72
C SER A 15 5.65 -12.03 14.74
N CYS A 16 6.30 -12.85 13.90
CA CYS A 16 6.79 -12.38 12.63
C CYS A 16 5.54 -11.90 11.88
N SER A 17 5.13 -10.65 12.09
CA SER A 17 4.19 -10.02 11.18
C SER A 17 4.89 -9.97 9.84
N GLN A 18 4.38 -10.76 8.89
CA GLN A 18 4.83 -10.67 7.50
C GLN A 18 4.69 -9.20 7.07
N LYS A 19 5.75 -8.62 6.52
CA LYS A 19 5.77 -7.21 6.09
C LYS A 19 4.66 -6.91 5.07
N TYR A 20 4.26 -7.93 4.31
CA TYR A 20 3.20 -7.89 3.31
C TYR A 20 2.21 -9.01 3.59
N ASP A 21 0.93 -8.66 3.71
CA ASP A 21 -0.19 -9.56 3.98
C ASP A 21 -0.94 -9.98 2.71
N GLY A 22 -0.57 -9.43 1.55
CA GLY A 22 -1.19 -9.72 0.25
C GLY A 22 -2.53 -9.02 0.03
N GLU A 23 -2.88 -8.04 0.86
CA GLU A 23 -4.11 -7.29 0.72
C GLU A 23 -3.92 -5.81 1.11
N VAL A 24 -4.55 -4.90 0.37
CA VAL A 24 -4.77 -3.53 0.85
C VAL A 24 -6.26 -3.24 0.77
N HIS A 25 -6.81 -2.67 1.83
CA HIS A 25 -8.23 -2.38 1.89
C HIS A 25 -8.52 -1.08 2.63
N PHE A 26 -9.60 -0.43 2.22
CA PHE A 26 -10.19 0.71 2.92
C PHE A 26 -11.67 0.79 2.59
N LYS A 27 -12.52 0.76 3.61
CA LYS A 27 -13.99 0.71 3.48
C LYS A 27 -14.42 -0.41 2.50
N SER A 28 -15.10 -0.04 1.42
CA SER A 28 -15.62 -0.98 0.41
C SER A 28 -14.62 -1.36 -0.67
N CYS A 29 -13.42 -0.77 -0.68
CA CYS A 29 -12.37 -1.08 -1.63
C CYS A 29 -11.36 -2.06 -1.03
N LYS A 30 -11.05 -3.12 -1.78
CA LYS A 30 -10.13 -4.18 -1.38
C LYS A 30 -9.40 -4.68 -2.62
N VAL A 31 -8.08 -4.73 -2.54
CA VAL A 31 -7.19 -5.22 -3.62
C VAL A 31 -6.29 -6.29 -3.03
N ARG A 32 -6.19 -7.43 -3.72
CA ARG A 32 -5.33 -8.55 -3.33
C ARG A 32 -4.15 -8.67 -4.29
N TYR A 33 -3.00 -9.05 -3.77
CA TYR A 33 -1.79 -9.27 -4.55
C TYR A 33 -1.00 -10.46 -3.98
N ASP A 34 -0.28 -11.15 -4.86
CA ASP A 34 0.56 -12.28 -4.44
C ASP A 34 1.74 -11.80 -3.61
N VAL A 35 2.03 -12.50 -2.51
CA VAL A 35 3.22 -12.27 -1.69
C VAL A 35 4.23 -13.37 -1.99
N ILE A 36 5.39 -12.97 -2.48
CA ILE A 36 6.55 -13.84 -2.65
C ILE A 36 7.19 -14.07 -1.27
N ASP A 37 7.60 -15.31 -1.00
CA ASP A 37 8.38 -15.63 0.19
C ASP A 37 9.66 -14.77 0.30
N GLU A 38 10.00 -14.26 1.48
CA GLU A 38 11.14 -13.36 1.69
C GLU A 38 12.49 -13.95 1.22
N LYS A 39 12.68 -15.28 1.31
CA LYS A 39 13.91 -15.92 0.82
C LYS A 39 13.97 -15.88 -0.70
N LYS A 40 12.83 -16.08 -1.36
CA LYS A 40 12.71 -15.93 -2.81
C LYS A 40 12.92 -14.48 -3.19
N GLU A 41 12.29 -13.52 -2.51
CA GLU A 41 12.46 -12.08 -2.77
C GLU A 41 13.93 -11.63 -2.67
N LYS A 42 14.70 -12.10 -1.68
CA LYS A 42 16.14 -11.82 -1.56
C LYS A 42 16.97 -12.38 -2.71
N GLN A 43 16.56 -13.50 -3.31
CA GLN A 43 17.22 -14.06 -4.49
C GLN A 43 16.90 -13.30 -5.78
N LEU A 44 15.88 -12.43 -5.78
CA LEU A 44 15.43 -11.67 -6.94
C LEU A 44 16.18 -10.35 -7.15
N TYR A 45 16.99 -9.92 -6.18
CA TYR A 45 17.83 -8.71 -6.28
C TYR A 45 18.92 -8.94 -7.36
N GLY A 46 18.58 -8.66 -8.62
CA GLY A 46 19.46 -8.83 -9.78
C GLY A 46 18.82 -9.40 -11.06
N GLN A 47 17.53 -9.80 -11.04
CA GLN A 47 16.88 -10.46 -12.21
C GLN A 47 15.67 -9.70 -12.79
N ASN A 48 15.51 -8.40 -12.55
CA ASN A 48 14.36 -7.60 -13.05
C ASN A 48 12.97 -8.17 -12.68
N MET A 49 12.86 -8.93 -11.59
CA MET A 49 11.58 -9.44 -11.10
C MET A 49 10.91 -8.44 -10.17
N ILE A 50 9.60 -8.27 -10.33
CA ILE A 50 8.76 -7.44 -9.47
C ILE A 50 8.83 -7.97 -8.02
N GLY A 51 9.26 -7.15 -7.07
CA GLY A 51 9.32 -7.48 -5.63
C GLY A 51 7.97 -7.31 -4.92
N ASN A 52 7.88 -7.73 -3.67
CA ASN A 52 6.66 -7.55 -2.86
C ASN A 52 6.35 -6.07 -2.62
N GLN A 53 7.39 -5.24 -2.48
CA GLN A 53 7.21 -3.81 -2.33
C GLN A 53 6.50 -3.20 -3.54
N TRP A 54 6.96 -3.50 -4.75
CA TRP A 54 6.29 -3.05 -5.98
C TRP A 54 4.85 -3.55 -6.02
N ARG A 55 4.59 -4.83 -5.75
CA ARG A 55 3.22 -5.38 -5.75
C ARG A 55 2.33 -4.65 -4.75
N SER A 56 2.83 -4.38 -3.55
CA SER A 56 2.12 -3.65 -2.51
C SER A 56 1.81 -2.21 -2.93
N GLU A 57 2.78 -1.51 -3.52
CA GLU A 57 2.59 -0.15 -4.04
C GLU A 57 1.59 -0.13 -5.22
N SER A 58 1.71 -1.06 -6.16
CA SER A 58 0.74 -1.26 -7.24
C SER A 58 -0.67 -1.49 -6.70
N ALA A 59 -0.81 -2.32 -5.67
CA ALA A 59 -2.11 -2.57 -5.04
C ALA A 59 -2.68 -1.31 -4.38
N ARG A 60 -1.84 -0.45 -3.80
CA ARG A 60 -2.26 0.86 -3.25
C ARG A 60 -2.74 1.82 -4.35
N GLN A 61 -2.09 1.81 -5.52
CA GLN A 61 -2.53 2.60 -6.67
C GLN A 61 -3.91 2.13 -7.16
N GLU A 62 -4.11 0.81 -7.29
CA GLU A 62 -5.42 0.24 -7.63
C GLU A 62 -6.49 0.54 -6.57
N LEU A 63 -6.12 0.49 -5.28
CA LEU A 63 -7.01 0.89 -4.19
C LEU A 63 -7.46 2.34 -4.34
N ALA A 64 -6.55 3.26 -4.65
CA ALA A 64 -6.89 4.67 -4.87
C ALA A 64 -7.85 4.88 -6.04
N LEU A 65 -7.72 4.12 -7.13
CA LEU A 65 -8.69 4.16 -8.24
C LEU A 65 -10.09 3.75 -7.77
N CYS A 66 -10.20 2.64 -7.04
CA CYS A 66 -11.48 2.22 -6.47
C CYS A 66 -12.08 3.30 -5.56
N LEU A 67 -11.25 3.89 -4.69
CA LEU A 67 -11.67 4.94 -3.77
C LEU A 67 -12.17 6.18 -4.51
N CYS A 68 -11.51 6.58 -5.61
CA CYS A 68 -11.99 7.69 -6.43
C CYS A 68 -13.39 7.42 -7.01
N GLU A 69 -13.65 6.20 -7.50
CA GLU A 69 -14.98 5.82 -8.01
C GLU A 69 -16.03 5.83 -6.89
N LYS A 70 -15.66 5.39 -5.68
CA LYS A 70 -16.53 5.48 -4.50
C LYS A 70 -16.80 6.92 -4.08
N TYR A 71 -15.80 7.79 -4.12
CA TYR A 71 -15.96 9.21 -3.82
C TYR A 71 -16.89 9.92 -4.81
N LEU A 72 -16.83 9.54 -6.10
CA LEU A 72 -17.73 10.09 -7.13
C LEU A 72 -19.19 9.70 -6.90
N GLN A 73 -19.44 8.52 -6.32
CA GLN A 73 -20.78 8.07 -5.94
C GLN A 73 -21.27 8.71 -4.65
N ASN A 74 -20.39 8.86 -3.67
CA ASN A 74 -20.69 9.45 -2.37
C ASN A 74 -19.48 10.26 -1.90
N ARG A 75 -19.68 11.56 -1.65
CA ARG A 75 -18.64 12.54 -1.27
C ARG A 75 -18.19 12.35 0.19
N ASP A 76 -17.65 11.18 0.47
CA ASP A 76 -17.17 10.75 1.78
C ASP A 76 -15.79 11.34 2.05
N GLU A 77 -15.68 12.18 3.08
CA GLU A 77 -14.43 12.90 3.39
C GLU A 77 -13.30 11.95 3.83
N GLU A 78 -13.59 10.84 4.52
CA GLU A 78 -12.54 9.87 4.88
C GLU A 78 -11.97 9.16 3.64
N ILE A 79 -12.81 8.94 2.61
CA ILE A 79 -12.34 8.42 1.32
C ILE A 79 -11.41 9.43 0.65
N LYS A 80 -11.78 10.72 0.67
CA LYS A 80 -10.95 11.80 0.11
C LYS A 80 -9.61 11.92 0.84
N GLU A 81 -9.61 11.89 2.17
CA GLU A 81 -8.38 11.88 2.98
C GLU A 81 -7.49 10.69 2.61
N LYS A 82 -8.07 9.49 2.44
CA LYS A 82 -7.31 8.31 2.05
C LYS A 82 -6.73 8.40 0.64
N ILE A 83 -7.46 8.96 -0.32
CA ILE A 83 -6.94 9.23 -1.68
C ILE A 83 -5.75 10.21 -1.60
N LEU A 84 -5.87 11.27 -0.80
CA LEU A 84 -4.80 12.24 -0.61
C LEU A 84 -3.58 11.64 0.11
N GLU A 85 -3.80 10.75 1.08
CA GLU A 85 -2.73 9.98 1.73
C GLU A 85 -1.95 9.16 0.69
N ILE A 86 -2.65 8.40 -0.16
CA ILE A 86 -2.00 7.57 -1.20
C ILE A 86 -1.31 8.45 -2.25
N TYR A 87 -1.93 9.56 -2.67
CA TYR A 87 -1.36 10.49 -3.64
C TYR A 87 -0.07 11.18 -3.16
N ASN A 88 0.02 11.46 -1.85
CA ASN A 88 1.17 12.12 -1.24
C ASN A 88 2.19 11.15 -0.67
N ALA A 89 1.93 9.84 -0.70
CA ALA A 89 2.86 8.83 -0.23
C ALA A 89 4.14 8.84 -1.07
N ASP A 90 5.29 8.81 -0.40
CA ASP A 90 6.57 8.59 -1.05
C ASP A 90 6.72 7.09 -1.30
N MET A 91 6.61 6.69 -2.55
CA MET A 91 6.66 5.29 -3.00
C MET A 91 7.93 5.07 -3.82
N ASP A 92 8.53 3.88 -3.73
CA ASP A 92 9.80 3.58 -4.39
C ASP A 92 9.62 3.32 -5.90
N TYR A 93 8.46 2.81 -6.33
CA TYR A 93 8.18 2.43 -7.71
C TYR A 93 7.06 3.27 -8.36
N PHE A 94 6.25 3.96 -7.57
CA PHE A 94 5.15 4.80 -8.09
C PHE A 94 5.30 6.24 -7.62
N HIS A 95 6.37 6.91 -8.09
CA HIS A 95 6.64 8.29 -7.75
C HIS A 95 5.55 9.24 -8.28
N ARG A 96 5.16 10.20 -7.44
CA ARG A 96 4.29 11.30 -7.87
C ARG A 96 4.93 12.08 -9.01
N ARG A 97 4.28 12.11 -10.17
CA ARG A 97 4.70 12.92 -11.31
C ARG A 97 4.69 14.41 -10.92
N LYS A 98 5.85 15.06 -11.01
CA LYS A 98 6.03 16.50 -10.71
C LYS A 98 5.17 17.43 -11.59
N SER A 99 4.62 16.95 -12.70
CA SER A 99 3.73 17.70 -13.59
C SER A 99 2.39 18.05 -12.92
N PHE A 100 1.90 17.21 -12.00
CA PHE A 100 0.70 17.48 -11.22
C PHE A 100 1.05 18.33 -9.98
N LYS A 101 1.43 19.59 -10.21
CA LYS A 101 1.82 20.53 -9.15
C LYS A 101 0.66 21.10 -8.35
N ARG A 102 -0.59 20.97 -8.83
CA ARG A 102 -1.77 21.43 -8.09
C ARG A 102 -2.26 20.31 -7.19
N ASN A 103 -2.15 20.49 -5.89
CA ASN A 103 -2.80 19.68 -4.85
C ASN A 103 -4.33 19.88 -4.83
N ASP A 104 -4.91 20.26 -5.96
CA ASP A 104 -6.35 20.39 -6.08
C ASP A 104 -6.93 18.99 -6.25
N PHE A 105 -7.76 18.61 -5.29
CA PHE A 105 -8.35 17.28 -5.25
C PHE A 105 -9.23 16.99 -6.47
N ASP A 106 -9.87 18.01 -7.03
CA ASP A 106 -10.66 17.85 -8.25
C ASP A 106 -9.79 17.47 -9.45
N SER A 107 -8.59 18.05 -9.54
CA SER A 107 -7.61 17.69 -10.56
C SER A 107 -7.14 16.23 -10.41
N ILE A 108 -6.99 15.75 -9.17
CA ILE A 108 -6.67 14.34 -8.88
C ILE A 108 -7.81 13.43 -9.37
N LEU A 109 -9.06 13.76 -9.04
CA LEU A 109 -10.22 12.95 -9.43
C LEU A 109 -10.43 12.89 -10.95
N VAL A 110 -10.26 14.02 -11.65
CA VAL A 110 -10.42 14.09 -13.11
C VAL A 110 -9.37 13.23 -13.81
N ASN A 111 -8.12 13.26 -13.32
CA ASN A 111 -6.99 12.56 -13.94
C ASN A 111 -6.65 11.22 -13.24
N ARG A 112 -7.53 10.71 -12.37
CA ARG A 112 -7.28 9.57 -11.48
C ARG A 112 -6.67 8.34 -12.17
N LYS A 113 -7.11 8.04 -13.40
CA LYS A 113 -6.62 6.88 -14.17
C LYS A 113 -5.17 7.00 -14.61
N GLU A 114 -4.70 8.22 -14.86
CA GLU A 114 -3.30 8.48 -15.19
C GLU A 114 -2.45 8.61 -13.92
N ILE A 115 -2.97 9.28 -12.90
CA ILE A 115 -2.27 9.51 -11.63
C ILE A 115 -2.01 8.21 -10.89
N PHE A 116 -3.03 7.35 -10.82
CA PHE A 116 -2.97 6.06 -10.12
C PHE A 116 -2.85 4.87 -11.08
N ASP A 117 -2.19 5.05 -12.23
CA ASP A 117 -1.97 3.93 -13.17
C ASP A 117 -1.00 2.92 -12.55
N TYR A 118 -1.56 1.85 -12.00
CA TYR A 118 -0.85 0.76 -11.34
C TYR A 118 -0.07 -0.15 -12.31
N ARG A 119 -0.23 0.05 -13.63
CA ARG A 119 0.42 -0.79 -14.67
C ARG A 119 1.71 -0.20 -15.22
N ILE A 120 2.16 0.94 -14.70
CA ILE A 120 3.41 1.56 -15.13
C ILE A 120 4.55 0.61 -14.78
N LEU A 121 5.11 -0.02 -15.81
CA LEU A 121 6.38 -0.71 -15.74
C LEU A 121 7.45 0.38 -15.83
N ILE A 122 8.17 0.64 -14.74
CA ILE A 122 9.46 1.33 -14.83
C ILE A 122 10.37 0.43 -15.67
N GLU A 123 10.69 0.87 -16.89
CA GLU A 123 11.74 0.29 -17.75
C GLU A 123 13.14 0.48 -17.15
#